data_AF-A0A8C4NBR4-F1
#
_entry.id   AF-A0A8C4NBR4-F1
#
_cell.length_a   1.000
_cell.length_b   1.000
_cell.length_c   1.000
_cell.angle_alpha   90.00
_cell.angle_beta   90.00
_cell.angle_gamma   90.00
#
_symmetry.space_group_name_H-M   'P 1'
#
loop_
_entity.id
_entity.type
_entity.pdbx_description
1 polymer ?
#
loop_
_entity_poly.entity_id
_entity_poly.type
_entity_poly.pdbx_seq_one_letter_code
_entity_poly.pdbx_strand_id
1 'polypeptide(L)'
;MMAIDVTDEFQGHSFGTLSVPVDGASGRERKKTFNMERLLQTPQEEEEEESRGVSVVGSELLDSYTVYIIEVTSGRHQWTVKHRYSDFRELHDKLAIKQQTLKELLPPKTVMGKNAPAVVARRAQQLQVYLRGILGQQGTCCSAPVADFLLMHVYDLVGVTTYLAEYLFNKGEEMLEKDEEVSFSPLQLHAIAWHLRRGPLPYGVTSQSDLGNILDFACRLKYLKVEGTLGTLGSSNIEDCRLPFDLSIFKALQQLKVSDCDIAGISGLEMCKGTLTSVSMHHCTSTIQDVLFREVAVLGDWEVQGTAVNPEDKRPGPAARVPPWSELTMLDLSDNSISYIDTTLKLTPKLQHLDLRNNNIKSIENLQHLSSLSHLDLSGNKLAALPPLRGRLGNVRVLCLAANGICSVTPLVCLYSLVSLNLASNALNESCIYTRSIEKVKGLSLLCVPLPQLQ
;
A
#
# COMPACT_ATOMS: atom_id res chain seq x y z
N MET A 1 5.57 38.71 52.95
CA MET A 1 5.91 37.98 51.71
C MET A 1 6.00 36.52 52.07
N MET A 2 4.86 35.83 52.02
CA MET A 2 4.68 34.45 52.45
C MET A 2 4.06 33.68 51.29
N ALA A 3 4.62 32.51 51.03
CA ALA A 3 4.02 31.46 50.21
C ALA A 3 2.82 30.85 50.95
N ILE A 4 1.72 30.56 50.25
CA ILE A 4 0.82 29.44 50.56
C ILE A 4 0.24 28.91 49.23
N ASP A 5 0.28 27.59 49.16
CA ASP A 5 -0.16 26.62 48.15
C ASP A 5 -1.70 26.47 48.11
N VAL A 6 -2.19 25.46 47.37
CA VAL A 6 -3.47 24.71 47.56
C VAL A 6 -4.54 24.83 46.43
N THR A 7 -4.46 23.85 45.51
CA THR A 7 -5.47 22.90 44.95
C THR A 7 -6.90 23.30 44.52
N ASP A 8 -7.29 22.66 43.39
CA ASP A 8 -8.59 22.12 42.95
C ASP A 8 -9.75 23.05 42.56
N GLU A 9 -10.27 22.88 41.32
CA GLU A 9 -11.63 22.34 41.08
C GLU A 9 -11.92 22.16 39.57
N PHE A 10 -12.23 20.91 39.19
CA PHE A 10 -12.94 20.51 37.97
C PHE A 10 -14.40 20.97 38.02
N GLN A 11 -14.90 21.73 37.03
CA GLN A 11 -16.30 21.61 36.56
C GLN A 11 -16.43 22.01 35.08
N GLY A 12 -17.26 21.25 34.36
CA GLY A 12 -17.33 21.23 32.91
C GLY A 12 -18.10 22.36 32.24
N HIS A 13 -17.82 22.53 30.95
CA HIS A 13 -18.58 23.39 30.06
C HIS A 13 -19.37 22.55 29.06
N SER A 14 -20.68 22.61 29.20
CA SER A 14 -21.69 22.18 28.23
C SER A 14 -21.62 23.08 26.98
N PHE A 15 -21.63 22.47 25.80
CA PHE A 15 -21.74 23.19 24.53
C PHE A 15 -23.18 23.67 24.33
N GLY A 16 -23.33 24.99 24.18
CA GLY A 16 -24.61 25.66 23.93
C GLY A 16 -25.19 25.36 22.55
N THR A 17 -26.47 25.04 22.53
CA THR A 17 -27.33 24.95 21.34
C THR A 17 -27.63 26.34 20.77
N LEU A 18 -27.15 26.62 19.55
CA LEU A 18 -27.61 27.77 18.77
C LEU A 18 -29.00 27.48 18.18
N SER A 19 -29.99 28.27 18.59
CA SER A 19 -31.35 28.26 18.06
C SER A 19 -31.53 29.44 17.11
N VAL A 20 -31.99 29.21 15.88
CA VAL A 20 -32.40 30.26 14.94
C VAL A 20 -33.93 30.22 14.81
N PRO A 21 -34.66 31.35 14.82
CA PRO A 21 -36.11 31.36 14.76
C PRO A 21 -36.62 31.08 13.35
N VAL A 22 -37.74 30.37 13.25
CA VAL A 22 -38.44 30.05 12.01
C VAL A 22 -39.72 30.86 11.95
N ASP A 23 -39.82 31.76 10.97
CA ASP A 23 -41.10 32.28 10.49
C ASP A 23 -41.57 31.44 9.29
N GLY A 24 -42.89 31.27 9.22
CA GLY A 24 -43.51 30.08 8.68
C GLY A 24 -43.69 30.02 7.16
N ALA A 25 -43.71 28.78 6.65
CA ALA A 25 -44.66 28.31 5.64
C ALA A 25 -44.53 26.78 5.51
N SER A 26 -45.67 26.14 5.27
CA SER A 26 -45.92 24.71 5.31
C SER A 26 -45.06 23.87 4.35
N GLY A 27 -44.46 22.80 4.87
CA GLY A 27 -43.93 21.69 4.06
C GLY A 27 -43.50 20.55 4.97
N ARG A 28 -44.13 19.38 4.84
CA ARG A 28 -43.77 18.16 5.59
C ARG A 28 -42.39 17.67 5.14
N GLU A 29 -41.33 18.04 5.84
CA GLU A 29 -40.04 17.39 5.71
C GLU A 29 -39.86 16.32 6.79
N ARG A 30 -39.65 15.08 6.33
CA ARG A 30 -39.16 13.98 7.17
C ARG A 30 -37.77 14.36 7.67
N LYS A 31 -37.67 14.80 8.92
CA LYS A 31 -36.41 14.88 9.66
C LYS A 31 -35.77 13.49 9.70
N LYS A 32 -34.88 13.19 8.76
CA LYS A 32 -33.83 12.18 8.98
C LYS A 32 -32.82 12.84 9.91
N THR A 33 -32.99 12.65 11.21
CA THR A 33 -31.92 12.87 12.19
C THR A 33 -30.79 11.92 11.83
N PHE A 34 -29.79 12.45 11.13
CA PHE A 34 -28.55 11.75 10.83
C PHE A 34 -27.77 11.67 12.14
N ASN A 35 -27.69 10.47 12.72
CA ASN A 35 -26.98 10.26 13.97
C ASN A 35 -25.47 10.34 13.68
N MET A 36 -24.86 11.49 13.99
CA MET A 36 -23.43 11.76 13.77
C MET A 36 -22.52 10.95 14.71
N GLU A 37 -23.11 10.08 15.55
CA GLU A 37 -22.41 9.08 16.35
C GLU A 37 -22.16 7.76 15.59
N ARG A 38 -22.78 7.56 14.41
CA ARG A 38 -22.60 6.33 13.61
C ARG A 38 -21.39 6.35 12.67
N LEU A 39 -20.74 7.51 12.51
CA LEU A 39 -19.51 7.68 11.71
C LEU A 39 -18.23 7.59 12.56
N LEU A 40 -18.36 7.40 13.87
CA LEU A 40 -17.26 7.10 14.80
C LEU A 40 -17.29 5.64 15.30
N GLN A 41 -18.04 4.76 14.62
CA GLN A 41 -17.83 3.32 14.80
C GLN A 41 -16.58 2.92 14.02
N THR A 42 -15.42 3.16 14.65
CA THR A 42 -14.25 2.33 14.41
C THR A 42 -14.68 0.87 14.51
N PRO A 43 -14.20 -0.05 13.66
CA PRO A 43 -14.42 -1.47 13.90
C PRO A 43 -13.90 -1.77 15.31
N GLN A 44 -14.79 -2.22 16.21
CA GLN A 44 -14.45 -2.80 17.51
C GLN A 44 -13.78 -4.17 17.30
N GLU A 45 -12.76 -4.26 16.45
CA GLU A 45 -12.10 -5.52 16.05
C GLU A 45 -10.64 -5.64 16.56
N GLU A 46 -10.11 -4.67 17.31
CA GLU A 46 -8.68 -4.66 17.73
C GLU A 46 -8.44 -4.73 19.25
N GLU A 47 -9.30 -5.44 20.01
CA GLU A 47 -9.10 -5.76 21.44
C GLU A 47 -9.06 -7.28 21.71
N GLU A 48 -8.42 -8.07 20.84
CA GLU A 48 -7.95 -9.38 21.26
C GLU A 48 -6.56 -9.21 21.88
N GLU A 49 -6.43 -9.52 23.16
CA GLU A 49 -5.14 -9.66 23.84
C GLU A 49 -4.24 -10.57 22.99
N GLU A 50 -3.14 -10.02 22.45
CA GLU A 50 -2.20 -10.75 21.61
C GLU A 50 -1.48 -11.82 22.44
N SER A 51 -2.15 -12.96 22.61
CA SER A 51 -1.54 -14.12 23.22
C SER A 51 -0.57 -14.75 22.23
N ARG A 52 0.70 -14.80 22.61
CA ARG A 52 1.71 -15.56 21.87
C ARG A 52 1.69 -17.01 22.31
N GLY A 53 1.72 -17.91 21.34
CA GLY A 53 1.66 -19.34 21.56
C GLY A 53 2.63 -20.11 20.68
N VAL A 54 3.03 -21.29 21.15
CA VAL A 54 3.82 -22.23 20.38
C VAL A 54 3.31 -23.65 20.60
N SER A 55 3.26 -24.42 19.52
CA SER A 55 2.92 -25.84 19.48
C SER A 55 3.90 -26.58 18.56
N VAL A 56 4.24 -27.84 18.88
CA VAL A 56 5.01 -28.69 17.96
C VAL A 56 4.00 -29.60 17.26
N VAL A 57 3.64 -29.24 16.02
CA VAL A 57 2.54 -29.86 15.27
C VAL A 57 2.95 -31.08 14.47
N GLY A 58 4.25 -31.25 14.22
CA GLY A 58 4.73 -32.39 13.44
C GLY A 58 6.25 -32.56 13.48
N SER A 59 6.71 -33.57 12.76
CA SER A 59 8.13 -33.82 12.55
C SER A 59 8.38 -34.55 11.23
N GLU A 60 9.47 -34.23 10.57
CA GLU A 60 9.93 -34.84 9.32
C GLU A 60 11.28 -35.52 9.56
N LEU A 61 11.49 -36.70 8.98
CA LEU A 61 12.79 -37.37 8.98
C LEU A 61 13.51 -36.99 7.67
N LEU A 62 14.60 -36.23 7.77
CA LEU A 62 15.46 -35.83 6.65
C LEU A 62 16.80 -36.56 6.79
N ASP A 63 17.16 -37.34 5.77
CA ASP A 63 18.37 -38.17 5.72
C ASP A 63 18.61 -38.98 7.00
N SER A 64 19.37 -38.42 7.95
CA SER A 64 19.75 -39.05 9.22
C SER A 64 19.21 -38.34 10.47
N TYR A 65 18.46 -37.24 10.35
CA TYR A 65 18.01 -36.42 11.47
C TYR A 65 16.54 -36.04 11.38
N THR A 66 15.93 -35.81 12.55
CA THR A 66 14.56 -35.35 12.67
C THR A 66 14.48 -33.84 12.78
N VAL A 67 13.62 -33.24 11.95
CA VAL A 67 13.23 -31.84 12.00
C VAL A 67 11.84 -31.74 12.61
N TYR A 68 11.67 -30.84 13.56
CA TYR A 68 10.39 -30.56 14.20
C TYR A 68 9.73 -29.38 13.51
N ILE A 69 8.43 -29.52 13.23
CA ILE A 69 7.59 -28.45 12.70
C ILE A 69 6.93 -27.79 13.89
N ILE A 70 7.29 -26.55 14.12
CA ILE A 70 6.81 -25.73 15.21
C ILE A 70 5.86 -24.71 14.62
N GLU A 71 4.66 -24.66 15.14
CA GLU A 71 3.68 -23.65 14.80
C GLU A 71 3.72 -22.57 15.89
N VAL A 72 3.83 -21.32 15.43
CA VAL A 72 3.90 -20.13 16.26
C VAL A 72 2.64 -19.32 16.00
N THR A 73 2.01 -18.84 17.06
CA THR A 73 0.82 -18.00 17.00
C THR A 73 1.11 -16.67 17.68
N SER A 74 0.68 -15.58 17.05
CA SER A 74 0.70 -14.22 17.61
C SER A 74 -0.61 -13.54 17.25
N GLY A 75 -1.54 -13.49 18.22
CA GLY A 75 -2.92 -13.09 17.96
C GLY A 75 -3.56 -13.98 16.88
N ARG A 76 -4.08 -13.36 15.81
CA ARG A 76 -4.68 -14.04 14.65
C ARG A 76 -3.66 -14.61 13.66
N HIS A 77 -2.40 -14.21 13.76
CA HIS A 77 -1.36 -14.64 12.83
C HIS A 77 -0.72 -15.93 13.30
N GLN A 78 -0.49 -16.83 12.37
CA GLN A 78 0.10 -18.14 12.61
C GLN A 78 1.07 -18.47 11.49
N TRP A 79 2.21 -19.06 11.85
CA TRP A 79 3.21 -19.51 10.88
C TRP A 79 3.94 -20.74 11.41
N THR A 80 4.66 -21.41 10.51
CA THR A 80 5.45 -22.59 10.87
C THR A 80 6.94 -22.37 10.69
N VAL A 81 7.73 -22.85 11.64
CA VAL A 81 9.19 -22.85 11.59
C VAL A 81 9.70 -24.27 11.78
N LYS A 82 10.81 -24.59 11.11
CA LYS A 82 11.38 -25.93 11.10
C LYS A 82 12.75 -25.92 11.78
N HIS A 83 12.90 -26.70 12.85
CA HIS A 83 14.16 -26.80 13.60
C HIS A 83 14.51 -28.24 13.92
N ARG A 84 15.79 -28.60 13.81
CA ARG A 84 16.32 -29.86 14.34
C ARG A 84 16.69 -29.68 15.81
N TYR A 85 16.81 -30.78 16.55
CA TYR A 85 17.11 -30.72 17.98
C TYR A 85 18.39 -29.94 18.33
N SER A 86 19.42 -29.95 17.48
CA SER A 86 20.64 -29.17 17.72
C SER A 86 20.39 -27.66 17.76
N ASP A 87 19.39 -27.18 17.03
CA ASP A 87 19.09 -25.74 16.96
C ASP A 87 18.45 -25.28 18.27
N PHE A 88 17.58 -26.11 18.86
CA PHE A 88 17.07 -25.90 20.23
C PHE A 88 18.20 -25.89 21.27
N ARG A 89 19.23 -26.73 21.07
CA ARG A 89 20.39 -26.75 21.96
C ARG A 89 21.20 -25.47 21.84
N GLU A 90 21.40 -24.98 20.62
CA GLU A 90 22.08 -23.71 20.37
C GLU A 90 21.30 -22.53 20.97
N LEU A 91 19.97 -22.50 20.78
CA LEU A 91 19.09 -21.53 21.43
C LEU A 91 19.25 -21.58 22.96
N HIS A 92 19.21 -22.79 23.53
CA HIS A 92 19.39 -22.98 24.95
C HIS A 92 20.75 -22.48 25.43
N ASP A 93 21.84 -22.79 24.72
CA ASP A 93 23.17 -22.36 25.11
C ASP A 93 23.31 -20.82 25.00
N LYS A 94 22.65 -20.17 24.01
CA LYS A 94 22.55 -18.70 23.90
C LYS A 94 21.76 -18.07 25.06
N LEU A 95 20.72 -18.73 25.58
CA LEU A 95 19.87 -18.23 26.66
C LEU A 95 20.41 -18.54 28.07
N ALA A 96 20.99 -19.73 28.26
CA ALA A 96 21.45 -20.25 29.56
C ALA A 96 22.61 -19.45 30.17
N ILE A 97 23.27 -18.60 29.36
CA ILE A 97 24.26 -17.63 29.83
C ILE A 97 23.62 -16.57 30.75
N LYS A 98 22.29 -16.37 30.69
CA LYS A 98 21.59 -15.30 31.44
C LYS A 98 20.56 -15.78 32.47
N GLN A 99 20.06 -17.02 32.41
CA GLN A 99 19.01 -17.52 33.30
C GLN A 99 19.30 -18.94 33.80
N GLN A 100 19.66 -19.06 35.09
CA GLN A 100 20.03 -20.33 35.73
C GLN A 100 18.85 -21.31 35.83
N THR A 101 17.61 -20.80 35.80
CA THR A 101 16.33 -21.52 35.92
C THR A 101 15.93 -22.32 34.67
N LEU A 102 16.56 -22.08 33.51
CA LEU A 102 16.20 -22.77 32.26
C LEU A 102 16.90 -24.13 32.08
N LYS A 103 17.99 -24.40 32.82
CA LYS A 103 18.89 -25.55 32.59
C LYS A 103 18.21 -26.92 32.66
N GLU A 104 17.11 -27.04 33.40
CA GLU A 104 16.42 -28.32 33.63
C GLU A 104 15.30 -28.61 32.61
N LEU A 105 14.91 -27.63 31.79
CA LEU A 105 13.75 -27.74 30.89
C LEU A 105 14.08 -28.34 29.51
N LEU A 106 15.33 -28.27 29.04
CA LEU A 106 15.70 -28.82 27.74
C LEU A 106 15.86 -30.36 27.84
N PRO A 107 15.11 -31.15 27.06
CA PRO A 107 15.21 -32.61 27.12
C PRO A 107 16.61 -33.11 26.71
N PRO A 108 17.15 -34.17 27.34
CA PRO A 108 18.51 -34.64 27.09
C PRO A 108 18.67 -35.30 25.71
N LYS A 109 19.90 -35.28 25.18
CA LYS A 109 20.26 -36.00 23.95
C LYS A 109 20.11 -37.51 24.18
N THR A 110 19.27 -38.19 23.38
CA THR A 110 19.25 -39.66 23.39
C THR A 110 20.42 -40.19 22.56
N VAL A 111 21.01 -41.31 22.98
CA VAL A 111 22.18 -41.93 22.32
C VAL A 111 21.76 -43.07 21.38
N MET A 112 20.70 -43.81 21.68
CA MET A 112 20.14 -44.89 20.85
C MET A 112 18.70 -44.61 20.40
N GLY A 113 18.32 -45.11 19.22
CA GLY A 113 16.93 -45.08 18.72
C GLY A 113 16.36 -43.67 18.49
N LYS A 114 17.20 -42.68 18.16
CA LYS A 114 16.83 -41.25 18.15
C LYS A 114 15.70 -40.89 17.18
N ASN A 115 15.53 -41.70 16.14
CA ASN A 115 14.55 -41.52 15.07
C ASN A 115 13.33 -42.46 15.24
N ALA A 116 13.26 -43.24 16.33
CA ALA A 116 12.10 -44.09 16.60
C ALA A 116 10.86 -43.20 16.83
N PRO A 117 9.70 -43.48 16.20
CA PRO A 117 8.52 -42.61 16.25
C PRO A 117 8.09 -42.23 17.66
N ALA A 118 8.11 -43.19 18.60
CA ALA A 118 7.77 -42.93 20.00
C ALA A 118 8.74 -41.98 20.72
N VAL A 119 10.04 -42.07 20.39
CA VAL A 119 11.08 -41.17 20.96
C VAL A 119 10.95 -39.77 20.39
N VAL A 120 10.67 -39.66 19.08
CA VAL A 120 10.44 -38.39 18.40
C VAL A 120 9.20 -37.70 18.97
N ALA A 121 8.09 -38.42 19.13
CA ALA A 121 6.83 -37.89 19.66
C ALA A 121 6.97 -37.42 21.13
N ARG A 122 7.62 -38.22 21.99
CA ARG A 122 7.92 -37.81 23.37
C ARG A 122 8.81 -36.55 23.40
N ARG A 123 9.83 -36.51 22.53
CA ARG A 123 10.70 -35.33 22.44
C ARG A 123 9.95 -34.10 21.95
N ALA A 124 9.05 -34.23 20.97
CA ALA A 124 8.23 -33.12 20.48
C ALA A 124 7.41 -32.47 21.62
N GLN A 125 6.77 -33.28 22.46
CA GLN A 125 6.03 -32.79 23.64
C GLN A 125 6.94 -32.05 24.62
N GLN A 126 8.13 -32.59 24.88
CA GLN A 126 9.11 -31.93 25.78
C GLN A 126 9.64 -30.62 25.20
N LEU A 127 9.92 -30.57 23.90
CA LEU A 127 10.36 -29.35 23.22
C LEU A 127 9.26 -28.28 23.20
N GLN A 128 7.99 -28.67 23.05
CA GLN A 128 6.86 -27.75 23.16
C GLN A 128 6.78 -27.12 24.55
N VAL A 129 6.88 -27.93 25.62
CA VAL A 129 6.89 -27.42 27.00
C VAL A 129 8.08 -26.49 27.23
N TYR A 130 9.25 -26.83 26.69
CA TYR A 130 10.44 -25.98 26.74
C TYR A 130 10.22 -24.61 26.08
N LEU A 131 9.70 -24.58 24.84
CA LEU A 131 9.44 -23.32 24.13
C LEU A 131 8.37 -22.47 24.83
N ARG A 132 7.28 -23.09 25.32
CA ARG A 132 6.26 -22.40 26.12
C ARG A 132 6.85 -21.83 27.41
N GLY A 133 7.75 -22.58 28.06
CA GLY A 133 8.45 -22.11 29.25
C GLY A 133 9.34 -20.89 28.98
N ILE A 134 10.06 -20.87 27.84
CA ILE A 134 10.83 -19.70 27.43
C ILE A 134 9.91 -18.52 27.16
N LEU A 135 8.86 -18.70 26.36
CA LEU A 135 7.93 -17.62 26.03
C LEU A 135 7.21 -17.06 27.25
N GLY A 136 6.80 -17.91 28.20
CA GLY A 136 6.17 -17.45 29.43
C GLY A 136 7.10 -16.68 30.38
N GLN A 137 8.42 -16.83 30.24
CA GLN A 137 9.41 -16.03 30.96
C GLN A 137 9.79 -14.74 30.25
N GLN A 138 9.45 -14.62 28.96
CA GLN A 138 9.68 -13.41 28.17
C GLN A 138 8.41 -12.58 28.15
N GLY A 139 8.55 -11.26 28.35
CA GLY A 139 7.41 -10.35 28.28
C GLY A 139 6.92 -10.18 26.83
N THR A 140 6.31 -9.04 26.57
CA THR A 140 5.88 -8.63 25.22
C THR A 140 7.01 -8.49 24.20
N CYS A 141 8.26 -8.31 24.65
CA CYS A 141 9.42 -8.28 23.76
C CYS A 141 10.31 -9.52 24.01
N CYS A 142 10.44 -10.36 22.98
CA CYS A 142 11.32 -11.52 23.05
C CYS A 142 12.79 -11.11 22.87
N SER A 143 13.70 -11.85 23.49
CA SER A 143 15.14 -11.68 23.26
C SER A 143 15.48 -12.01 21.80
N ALA A 144 16.46 -11.32 21.21
CA ALA A 144 16.88 -11.56 19.81
C ALA A 144 17.06 -13.05 19.44
N PRO A 145 17.72 -13.91 20.25
CA PRO A 145 17.84 -15.34 19.92
C PRO A 145 16.50 -16.08 19.78
N VAL A 146 15.49 -15.71 20.57
CA VAL A 146 14.15 -16.30 20.50
C VAL A 146 13.38 -15.74 19.31
N ALA A 147 13.48 -14.42 19.09
CA ALA A 147 12.85 -13.77 17.94
C ALA A 147 13.36 -14.37 16.62
N ASP A 148 14.67 -14.61 16.51
CA ASP A 148 15.28 -15.25 15.33
C ASP A 148 14.88 -16.71 15.21
N PHE A 149 14.92 -17.47 16.31
CA PHE A 149 14.54 -18.87 16.32
C PHE A 149 13.08 -19.07 15.90
N LEU A 150 12.17 -18.16 16.28
CA LEU A 150 10.76 -18.27 15.96
C LEU A 150 10.35 -17.42 14.74
N LEU A 151 11.28 -16.81 14.01
CA LEU A 151 11.01 -15.90 12.88
C LEU A 151 10.06 -14.73 13.22
N MET A 152 10.13 -14.22 14.45
CA MET A 152 9.31 -13.09 14.88
C MET A 152 9.68 -11.80 14.13
N HIS A 153 10.94 -11.63 13.73
CA HIS A 153 11.35 -10.49 12.89
C HIS A 153 10.74 -10.52 11.48
N VAL A 154 10.12 -11.63 11.08
CA VAL A 154 9.45 -11.79 9.76
C VAL A 154 7.94 -11.65 9.88
N TYR A 155 7.31 -12.23 10.92
CA TYR A 155 5.85 -12.40 10.98
C TYR A 155 5.16 -11.68 12.14
N ASP A 156 5.87 -11.41 13.24
CA ASP A 156 5.30 -10.79 14.44
C ASP A 156 5.42 -9.27 14.36
N LEU A 157 4.34 -8.51 14.61
CA LEU A 157 4.34 -7.06 14.43
C LEU A 157 5.39 -6.34 15.27
N VAL A 158 5.57 -6.75 16.54
CA VAL A 158 6.57 -6.17 17.44
C VAL A 158 7.97 -6.56 16.98
N GLY A 159 8.17 -7.83 16.59
CA GLY A 159 9.43 -8.34 16.06
C GLY A 159 9.87 -7.62 14.78
N VAL A 160 8.96 -7.50 13.81
CA VAL A 160 9.15 -6.80 12.53
C VAL A 160 9.54 -5.35 12.77
N THR A 161 8.80 -4.63 13.62
CA THR A 161 9.07 -3.21 13.89
C THR A 161 10.39 -3.02 14.63
N THR A 162 10.70 -3.89 15.59
CA THR A 162 11.97 -3.84 16.34
C THR A 162 13.17 -4.06 15.41
N TYR A 163 13.09 -5.09 14.56
CA TYR A 163 14.13 -5.37 13.57
C TYR A 163 14.30 -4.22 12.58
N LEU A 164 13.18 -3.66 12.10
CA LEU A 164 13.18 -2.54 11.16
C LEU A 164 13.81 -1.28 11.77
N ALA A 165 13.50 -0.97 13.04
CA ALA A 165 14.10 0.16 13.75
C ALA A 165 15.62 0.01 13.86
N GLU A 166 16.11 -1.18 14.24
CA GLU A 166 17.55 -1.46 14.33
C GLU A 166 18.23 -1.41 12.96
N TYR A 167 17.58 -1.94 11.92
CA TYR A 167 18.08 -1.88 10.55
C TYR A 167 18.22 -0.44 10.06
N LEU A 168 17.18 0.38 10.23
CA LEU A 168 17.19 1.79 9.82
C LEU A 168 18.12 2.64 10.69
N PHE A 169 18.31 2.32 11.97
CA PHE A 169 19.33 2.98 12.78
C PHE A 169 20.75 2.77 12.22
N ASN A 170 21.05 1.55 11.78
CA ASN A 170 22.39 1.20 11.29
C ASN A 170 22.63 1.59 9.82
N LYS A 171 21.59 1.56 8.97
CA LYS A 171 21.70 1.73 7.52
C LYS A 171 20.91 2.91 6.95
N GLY A 172 20.05 3.54 7.72
CA GLY A 172 19.11 4.57 7.25
C GLY A 172 19.81 5.78 6.64
N GLU A 173 20.82 6.35 7.28
CA GLU A 173 21.55 7.50 6.72
C GLU A 173 22.25 7.15 5.40
N GLU A 174 22.92 5.99 5.32
CA GLU A 174 23.55 5.52 4.09
C GLU A 174 22.51 5.36 2.94
N MET A 175 21.32 4.88 3.26
CA MET A 175 20.23 4.72 2.30
C MET A 175 19.66 6.06 1.83
N LEU A 176 19.51 7.03 2.74
CA LEU A 176 19.04 8.39 2.39
C LEU A 176 20.07 9.16 1.56
N GLU A 177 21.37 8.97 1.81
CA GLU A 177 22.45 9.60 1.04
C GLU A 177 22.54 9.09 -0.41
N LYS A 178 22.20 7.82 -0.64
CA LYS A 178 22.20 7.23 -1.99
C LYS A 178 21.10 7.78 -2.88
N ASP A 179 20.05 8.35 -2.30
CA ASP A 179 18.87 8.84 -3.02
C ASP A 179 18.28 7.77 -3.96
N GLU A 180 18.26 6.52 -3.49
CA GLU A 180 17.75 5.36 -4.21
C GLU A 180 16.37 4.94 -3.68
N GLU A 181 15.69 4.09 -4.45
CA GLU A 181 14.39 3.54 -4.08
C GLU A 181 14.53 2.58 -2.89
N VAL A 182 13.75 2.81 -1.84
CA VAL A 182 13.72 1.97 -0.64
C VAL A 182 12.44 1.16 -0.63
N SER A 183 12.57 -0.15 -0.44
CA SER A 183 11.44 -1.08 -0.43
C SER A 183 10.96 -1.37 1.00
N PHE A 184 9.65 -1.33 1.21
CA PHE A 184 8.96 -1.80 2.41
C PHE A 184 7.95 -2.87 2.03
N SER A 185 7.78 -3.89 2.87
CA SER A 185 6.63 -4.79 2.73
C SER A 185 5.36 -4.16 3.33
N PRO A 186 4.17 -4.54 2.84
CA PRO A 186 2.91 -4.16 3.48
C PRO A 186 2.87 -4.52 4.97
N LEU A 187 3.38 -5.70 5.37
CA LEU A 187 3.48 -6.09 6.78
C LEU A 187 4.34 -5.12 7.61
N GLN A 188 5.46 -4.62 7.07
CA GLN A 188 6.29 -3.62 7.78
C GLN A 188 5.52 -2.32 8.00
N LEU A 189 4.85 -1.80 6.97
CA LEU A 189 4.07 -0.57 7.08
C LEU A 189 2.84 -0.76 7.98
N HIS A 190 2.19 -1.93 7.92
CA HIS A 190 1.10 -2.30 8.81
C HIS A 190 1.56 -2.35 10.26
N ALA A 191 2.73 -2.93 10.55
CA ALA A 191 3.30 -3.00 11.88
C ALA A 191 3.63 -1.60 12.44
N ILE A 192 4.16 -0.69 11.61
CA ILE A 192 4.37 0.71 11.98
C ILE A 192 3.04 1.40 12.32
N ALA A 193 2.03 1.27 11.45
CA ALA A 193 0.71 1.86 11.66
C ALA A 193 0.02 1.30 12.91
N TRP A 194 0.17 0.00 13.17
CA TRP A 194 -0.30 -0.66 14.38
C TRP A 194 0.34 -0.07 15.63
N HIS A 195 1.66 0.14 15.63
CA HIS A 195 2.37 0.76 16.75
C HIS A 195 1.95 2.22 16.99
N LEU A 196 1.83 3.02 15.94
CA LEU A 196 1.42 4.42 16.05
C LEU A 196 0.04 4.59 16.72
N ARG A 197 -0.86 3.62 16.54
CA ARG A 197 -2.20 3.63 17.16
C ARG A 197 -2.20 3.19 18.62
N ARG A 198 -1.28 2.30 19.02
CA ARG A 198 -1.27 1.69 20.36
C ARG A 198 -0.28 2.32 21.34
N GLY A 199 0.59 3.21 20.86
CA GLY A 199 1.61 3.87 21.67
C GLY A 199 2.99 3.22 21.49
N PRO A 200 4.03 3.80 22.13
CA PRO A 200 5.41 3.40 21.90
C PRO A 200 5.61 1.90 22.12
N LEU A 201 6.50 1.31 21.32
CA LEU A 201 7.00 -0.06 21.53
C LEU A 201 7.27 -0.26 23.04
N PRO A 202 6.88 -1.40 23.65
CA PRO A 202 7.26 -1.70 25.02
C PRO A 202 8.79 -1.63 25.07
N TYR A 203 9.30 -0.56 25.69
CA TYR A 203 10.68 -0.09 25.65
C TYR A 203 11.65 -1.15 25.13
N GLY A 204 12.01 -1.03 23.85
CA GLY A 204 13.02 -1.87 23.24
C GLY A 204 14.32 -1.70 24.03
N VAL A 205 14.98 -2.83 24.29
CA VAL A 205 16.10 -3.06 25.20
C VAL A 205 17.30 -2.10 25.00
N THR A 206 17.30 -1.25 23.96
CA THR A 206 18.33 -0.27 23.61
C THR A 206 17.76 0.96 22.87
N SER A 207 18.47 2.10 22.87
CA SER A 207 18.12 3.32 22.12
C SER A 207 18.05 3.13 20.59
N GLN A 208 18.53 1.99 20.07
CA GLN A 208 18.62 1.70 18.63
C GLN A 208 17.32 1.11 18.05
N SER A 209 16.47 0.54 18.91
CA SER A 209 15.18 -0.06 18.53
C SER A 209 13.98 0.88 18.73
N ASP A 210 14.21 2.19 18.71
CA ASP A 210 13.16 3.19 18.90
C ASP A 210 12.35 3.38 17.61
N LEU A 211 11.02 3.44 17.75
CA LEU A 211 10.11 3.80 16.66
C LEU A 211 10.48 5.18 16.07
N GLY A 212 11.08 6.07 16.89
CA GLY A 212 11.62 7.35 16.45
C GLY A 212 12.61 7.22 15.28
N ASN A 213 13.43 6.17 15.24
CA ASN A 213 14.39 5.94 14.14
C ASN A 213 13.66 5.65 12.83
N ILE A 214 12.57 4.89 12.89
CA ILE A 214 11.72 4.60 11.73
C ILE A 214 11.05 5.89 11.24
N LEU A 215 10.52 6.69 12.16
CA LEU A 215 9.79 7.91 11.83
C LEU A 215 10.70 9.00 11.25
N ASP A 216 11.90 9.19 11.80
CA ASP A 216 12.89 10.12 11.24
C ASP A 216 13.25 9.75 9.81
N PHE A 217 13.57 8.46 9.59
CA PHE A 217 13.87 7.93 8.27
C PHE A 217 12.69 8.12 7.30
N ALA A 218 11.48 7.73 7.70
CA ALA A 218 10.28 7.82 6.87
C ALA A 218 9.95 9.27 6.48
N CYS A 219 10.13 10.23 7.39
CA CYS A 219 9.88 11.65 7.11
C CYS A 219 10.82 12.23 6.05
N ARG A 220 12.01 11.65 5.88
CA ARG A 220 13.05 12.10 4.95
C ARG A 220 13.10 11.30 3.65
N LEU A 221 12.46 10.14 3.60
CA LEU A 221 12.47 9.25 2.45
C LEU A 221 11.77 9.88 1.24
N LYS A 222 12.45 9.87 0.08
CA LYS A 222 11.93 10.42 -1.18
C LYS A 222 11.35 9.38 -2.13
N TYR A 223 11.89 8.17 -2.14
CA TYR A 223 11.56 7.15 -3.12
C TYR A 223 11.15 5.85 -2.42
N LEU A 224 9.86 5.56 -2.42
CA LEU A 224 9.29 4.41 -1.73
C LEU A 224 8.76 3.40 -2.75
N LYS A 225 9.13 2.14 -2.56
CA LYS A 225 8.50 0.99 -3.20
C LYS A 225 7.81 0.12 -2.16
N VAL A 226 6.58 -0.27 -2.44
CA VAL A 226 5.81 -1.24 -1.65
C VAL A 226 5.39 -2.37 -2.58
N GLU A 227 5.82 -3.59 -2.27
CA GLU A 227 5.50 -4.77 -3.07
C GLU A 227 4.87 -5.81 -2.15
N GLY A 228 3.59 -6.10 -2.40
CA GLY A 228 2.87 -7.13 -1.69
C GLY A 228 3.17 -8.51 -2.24
N THR A 229 2.93 -9.53 -1.41
CA THR A 229 3.09 -10.92 -1.82
C THR A 229 1.76 -11.49 -2.33
N LEU A 230 1.76 -12.17 -3.48
CA LEU A 230 0.59 -12.91 -3.96
C LEU A 230 0.40 -14.18 -3.12
N GLY A 231 -0.70 -14.25 -2.36
CA GLY A 231 -1.02 -15.36 -1.48
C GLY A 231 -0.59 -15.09 -0.04
N THR A 232 -0.16 -16.14 0.67
CA THR A 232 0.30 -15.99 2.05
C THR A 232 1.80 -15.74 2.14
N LEU A 233 2.21 -14.96 3.14
CA LEU A 233 3.61 -14.63 3.37
C LEU A 233 4.35 -15.86 3.90
N GLY A 234 5.17 -16.48 3.07
CA GLY A 234 5.98 -17.64 3.42
C GLY A 234 5.14 -18.81 3.98
N SER A 235 5.43 -19.25 5.20
CA SER A 235 4.71 -20.36 5.86
C SER A 235 3.53 -19.91 6.74
N SER A 236 3.18 -18.62 6.68
CA SER A 236 2.14 -18.03 7.51
C SER A 236 0.75 -18.10 6.89
N ASN A 237 -0.25 -17.70 7.67
CA ASN A 237 -1.60 -17.38 7.21
C ASN A 237 -1.77 -15.89 6.86
N ILE A 238 -0.70 -15.10 6.83
CA ILE A 238 -0.75 -13.65 6.63
C ILE A 238 -0.91 -13.36 5.14
N GLU A 239 -2.04 -12.77 4.76
CA GLU A 239 -2.27 -12.22 3.43
C GLU A 239 -1.69 -10.79 3.35
N ASP A 240 -0.40 -10.72 3.07
CA ASP A 240 0.40 -9.48 3.09
C ASP A 240 -0.21 -8.37 2.21
N CYS A 241 -0.70 -8.71 1.02
CA CYS A 241 -1.34 -7.77 0.09
C CYS A 241 -2.65 -7.14 0.60
N ARG A 242 -3.29 -7.70 1.64
CA ARG A 242 -4.55 -7.20 2.23
C ARG A 242 -4.33 -6.42 3.52
N LEU A 243 -3.10 -6.34 4.02
CA LEU A 243 -2.81 -5.63 5.26
C LEU A 243 -3.00 -4.12 5.06
N PRO A 244 -3.79 -3.45 5.92
CA PRO A 244 -3.96 -2.01 5.81
C PRO A 244 -2.71 -1.29 6.31
N PHE A 245 -2.28 -0.25 5.63
CA PHE A 245 -1.13 0.56 6.06
C PHE A 245 -1.30 2.03 5.74
N ASP A 246 -0.57 2.86 6.49
CA ASP A 246 -0.68 4.30 6.42
C ASP A 246 0.61 4.94 5.88
N LEU A 247 0.47 5.71 4.81
CA LEU A 247 1.56 6.45 4.18
C LEU A 247 1.72 7.87 4.75
N SER A 248 0.89 8.27 5.73
CA SER A 248 0.90 9.61 6.29
C SER A 248 2.24 10.02 6.91
N ILE A 249 3.08 9.07 7.32
CA ILE A 249 4.41 9.32 7.90
C ILE A 249 5.45 9.80 6.87
N PHE A 250 5.23 9.60 5.57
CA PHE A 250 6.20 9.92 4.52
C PHE A 250 6.05 11.37 4.02
N LYS A 251 6.63 12.32 4.74
CA LYS A 251 6.44 13.76 4.49
C LYS A 251 7.23 14.34 3.31
N ALA A 252 8.30 13.68 2.87
CA ALA A 252 9.17 14.14 1.79
C ALA A 252 9.04 13.32 0.50
N LEU A 253 8.01 12.46 0.40
CA LEU A 253 7.91 11.47 -0.66
C LEU A 253 7.69 12.14 -2.03
N GLN A 254 8.56 11.80 -2.99
CA GLN A 254 8.54 12.30 -4.37
C GLN A 254 8.11 11.22 -5.37
N GLN A 255 8.49 9.97 -5.13
CA GLN A 255 8.07 8.82 -5.92
C GLN A 255 7.46 7.74 -5.03
N LEU A 256 6.31 7.24 -5.43
CA LEU A 256 5.66 6.09 -4.83
C LEU A 256 5.44 5.02 -5.90
N LYS A 257 5.94 3.80 -5.64
CA LYS A 257 5.59 2.60 -6.40
C LYS A 257 4.88 1.62 -5.50
N VAL A 258 3.70 1.15 -5.89
CA VAL A 258 2.96 0.11 -5.18
C VAL A 258 2.60 -1.00 -6.15
N SER A 259 2.94 -2.24 -5.82
CA SER A 259 2.55 -3.40 -6.60
C SER A 259 1.92 -4.46 -5.71
N ASP A 260 0.90 -5.14 -6.25
CA ASP A 260 0.30 -6.32 -5.62
C ASP A 260 -0.26 -6.06 -4.20
N CYS A 261 -0.86 -4.88 -4.00
CA CYS A 261 -1.52 -4.46 -2.76
C CYS A 261 -2.97 -4.06 -3.01
N ASP A 262 -3.87 -4.34 -2.08
CA ASP A 262 -5.23 -3.81 -2.16
C ASP A 262 -5.24 -2.31 -1.82
N ILE A 263 -5.61 -1.46 -2.80
CA ILE A 263 -5.75 -0.01 -2.61
C ILE A 263 -6.72 0.32 -1.46
N ALA A 264 -7.68 -0.57 -1.14
CA ALA A 264 -8.58 -0.41 -0.01
C ALA A 264 -7.84 -0.37 1.35
N GLY A 265 -6.66 -0.97 1.45
CA GLY A 265 -5.83 -0.96 2.65
C GLY A 265 -4.97 0.29 2.82
N ILE A 266 -4.81 1.13 1.78
CA ILE A 266 -3.76 2.18 1.76
C ILE A 266 -4.33 3.55 2.16
N SER A 267 -4.01 4.03 3.36
CA SER A 267 -4.38 5.38 3.84
C SER A 267 -3.22 6.37 3.77
N GLY A 268 -3.50 7.67 3.99
CA GLY A 268 -2.47 8.70 4.14
C GLY A 268 -1.89 9.23 2.82
N LEU A 269 -2.35 8.73 1.68
CA LEU A 269 -1.86 9.14 0.36
C LEU A 269 -2.17 10.63 0.09
N GLU A 270 -3.25 11.14 0.66
CA GLU A 270 -3.64 12.56 0.61
C GLU A 270 -2.59 13.50 1.20
N MET A 271 -1.85 13.04 2.21
CA MET A 271 -0.83 13.83 2.88
C MET A 271 0.41 14.05 2.00
N CYS A 272 0.56 13.21 0.96
CA CYS A 272 1.68 13.23 0.04
C CYS A 272 1.36 13.96 -1.29
N LYS A 273 0.11 14.43 -1.48
CA LYS A 273 -0.34 15.09 -2.73
C LYS A 273 0.52 16.29 -3.15
N GLY A 274 1.06 17.03 -2.17
CA GLY A 274 1.87 18.22 -2.41
C GLY A 274 3.34 17.95 -2.76
N THR A 275 3.84 16.74 -2.55
CA THR A 275 5.25 16.39 -2.74
C THR A 275 5.46 15.34 -3.85
N LEU A 276 4.46 14.50 -4.09
CA LEU A 276 4.55 13.42 -5.09
C LEU A 276 4.63 13.97 -6.51
N THR A 277 5.72 13.61 -7.19
CA THR A 277 5.99 13.91 -8.59
C THR A 277 5.71 12.73 -9.50
N SER A 278 5.83 11.51 -8.97
CA SER A 278 5.63 10.26 -9.70
C SER A 278 4.88 9.24 -8.83
N VAL A 279 3.81 8.66 -9.36
CA VAL A 279 3.05 7.57 -8.72
C VAL A 279 2.93 6.42 -9.72
N SER A 280 3.27 5.22 -9.27
CA SER A 280 3.13 3.97 -10.01
C SER A 280 2.35 2.99 -9.14
N MET A 281 1.27 2.43 -9.69
CA MET A 281 0.46 1.41 -9.00
C MET A 281 0.11 0.28 -9.97
N HIS A 282 0.46 -0.95 -9.62
CA HIS A 282 0.27 -2.15 -10.46
C HIS A 282 -0.48 -3.23 -9.72
N HIS A 283 -1.46 -3.89 -10.36
CA HIS A 283 -2.32 -4.89 -9.74
C HIS A 283 -3.00 -4.43 -8.44
N CYS A 284 -3.21 -3.12 -8.25
CA CYS A 284 -3.72 -2.56 -7.01
C CYS A 284 -5.17 -2.06 -7.09
N THR A 285 -5.62 -1.69 -8.30
CA THR A 285 -6.87 -0.93 -8.45
C THR A 285 -7.69 -1.35 -9.67
N SER A 286 -8.97 -1.00 -9.63
CA SER A 286 -9.91 -1.12 -10.76
C SER A 286 -10.38 0.23 -11.31
N THR A 287 -10.09 1.34 -10.63
CA THR A 287 -10.42 2.70 -11.10
C THR A 287 -9.28 3.69 -10.83
N ILE A 288 -9.23 4.77 -11.61
CA ILE A 288 -8.27 5.86 -11.39
C ILE A 288 -8.67 6.65 -10.13
N GLN A 289 -9.97 6.80 -9.90
CA GLN A 289 -10.55 7.43 -8.73
C GLN A 289 -10.04 6.83 -7.40
N ASP A 290 -9.89 5.51 -7.30
CA ASP A 290 -9.41 4.87 -6.07
C ASP A 290 -8.01 5.37 -5.64
N VAL A 291 -7.20 5.82 -6.61
CA VAL A 291 -5.85 6.34 -6.39
C VAL A 291 -5.88 7.86 -6.15
N LEU A 292 -6.56 8.61 -7.02
CA LEU A 292 -6.48 10.07 -7.02
C LEU A 292 -7.48 10.74 -6.08
N PHE A 293 -8.59 10.08 -5.76
CA PHE A 293 -9.75 10.70 -5.13
C PHE A 293 -10.58 9.75 -4.26
N ARG A 294 -9.94 9.23 -3.21
CA ARG A 294 -10.49 8.20 -2.32
C ARG A 294 -11.48 8.72 -1.26
N GLU A 295 -11.19 9.86 -0.64
CA GLU A 295 -11.85 10.35 0.58
C GLU A 295 -13.29 10.83 0.35
N VAL A 296 -13.74 10.87 -0.90
CA VAL A 296 -14.89 11.68 -1.32
C VAL A 296 -15.87 10.91 -2.19
N ALA A 297 -15.87 9.58 -2.14
CA ALA A 297 -16.91 8.75 -2.76
C ALA A 297 -18.35 9.07 -2.24
N VAL A 298 -18.48 9.93 -1.22
CA VAL A 298 -19.74 10.33 -0.56
C VAL A 298 -20.19 11.76 -0.91
N LEU A 299 -19.32 12.63 -1.47
CA LEU A 299 -19.75 13.98 -1.84
C LEU A 299 -20.28 13.97 -3.27
N GLY A 300 -21.37 14.71 -3.52
CA GLY A 300 -21.98 14.85 -4.85
C GLY A 300 -21.07 15.62 -5.82
N ASP A 301 -21.54 16.75 -6.35
CA ASP A 301 -20.74 17.55 -7.27
C ASP A 301 -19.47 18.11 -6.58
N TRP A 302 -18.30 17.85 -7.16
CA TRP A 302 -16.99 18.31 -6.67
C TRP A 302 -16.18 19.07 -7.72
N GLU A 303 -15.43 20.06 -7.28
CA GLU A 303 -14.51 20.83 -8.12
C GLU A 303 -13.09 20.83 -7.57
N VAL A 304 -12.14 21.11 -8.47
CA VAL A 304 -10.74 21.28 -8.10
C VAL A 304 -10.58 22.59 -7.35
N GLN A 305 -9.94 22.57 -6.20
CA GLN A 305 -9.67 23.76 -5.42
C GLN A 305 -8.78 24.72 -6.23
N GLY A 306 -9.21 25.97 -6.35
CA GLY A 306 -8.48 27.01 -7.08
C GLY A 306 -8.89 27.17 -8.55
N THR A 307 -9.86 26.40 -9.06
CA THR A 307 -10.46 26.72 -10.37
C THR A 307 -11.35 27.95 -10.26
N ALA A 308 -11.17 28.91 -11.17
CA ALA A 308 -12.02 30.10 -11.23
C ALA A 308 -13.47 29.68 -11.50
N VAL A 309 -14.36 29.90 -10.54
CA VAL A 309 -15.80 29.76 -10.75
C VAL A 309 -16.23 30.90 -11.66
N ASN A 310 -16.88 30.58 -12.77
CA ASN A 310 -17.36 31.60 -13.69
C ASN A 310 -18.38 32.49 -12.95
N PRO A 311 -18.18 33.82 -12.83
CA PRO A 311 -19.03 34.69 -12.01
C PRO A 311 -20.50 34.69 -12.42
N GLU A 312 -20.80 34.25 -13.64
CA GLU A 312 -22.14 34.18 -14.22
C GLU A 312 -22.86 32.84 -13.98
N ASP A 313 -22.18 31.81 -13.45
CA ASP A 313 -22.81 30.51 -13.20
C ASP A 313 -23.66 30.61 -11.92
N LYS A 314 -24.98 30.77 -12.10
CA LYS A 314 -25.98 30.86 -11.02
C LYS A 314 -26.27 29.53 -10.33
N ARG A 315 -25.57 28.45 -10.70
CA ARG A 315 -25.72 27.14 -10.04
C ARG A 315 -25.18 27.22 -8.61
N PRO A 316 -25.80 26.52 -7.65
CA PRO A 316 -25.19 26.34 -6.34
C PRO A 316 -23.79 25.76 -6.55
N GLY A 317 -22.77 26.38 -5.96
CA GLY A 317 -21.39 25.94 -6.07
C GLY A 317 -21.22 24.48 -5.62
N PRO A 318 -20.12 23.81 -6.02
CA PRO A 318 -19.89 22.41 -5.72
C PRO A 318 -19.97 22.14 -4.21
N ALA A 319 -20.49 20.97 -3.86
CA ALA A 319 -20.59 20.52 -2.48
C ALA A 319 -19.21 20.33 -1.82
N ALA A 320 -18.17 20.11 -2.63
CA ALA A 320 -16.81 19.91 -2.15
C ALA A 320 -15.74 20.51 -3.10
N ARG A 321 -14.67 21.02 -2.49
CA ARG A 321 -13.46 21.48 -3.19
C ARG A 321 -12.28 20.61 -2.80
N VAL A 322 -11.58 20.10 -3.80
CA VAL A 322 -10.57 19.07 -3.62
C VAL A 322 -9.20 19.62 -4.03
N PRO A 323 -8.17 19.53 -3.18
CA PRO A 323 -6.84 19.98 -3.54
C PRO A 323 -6.29 19.15 -4.72
N PRO A 324 -5.71 19.79 -5.74
CA PRO A 324 -5.08 19.08 -6.85
C PRO A 324 -3.76 18.43 -6.41
N TRP A 325 -3.33 17.45 -7.19
CA TRP A 325 -1.98 16.90 -7.19
C TRP A 325 -1.05 17.89 -7.90
N SER A 326 -0.56 18.87 -7.15
CA SER A 326 0.10 20.05 -7.71
C SER A 326 1.46 19.76 -8.34
N GLU A 327 2.15 18.71 -7.91
CA GLU A 327 3.50 18.36 -8.41
C GLU A 327 3.54 17.08 -9.25
N LEU A 328 2.42 16.35 -9.38
CA LEU A 328 2.39 15.08 -10.09
C LEU A 328 2.57 15.29 -11.60
N THR A 329 3.65 14.71 -12.14
CA THR A 329 4.01 14.79 -13.56
C THR A 329 4.00 13.43 -14.25
N MET A 330 4.12 12.35 -13.48
CA MET A 330 4.06 10.97 -13.98
C MET A 330 3.05 10.17 -13.16
N LEU A 331 2.12 9.53 -13.86
CA LEU A 331 1.15 8.61 -13.29
C LEU A 331 1.17 7.33 -14.12
N ASP A 332 1.62 6.26 -13.50
CA ASP A 332 1.65 4.93 -14.07
C ASP A 332 0.64 4.04 -13.34
N LEU A 333 -0.38 3.61 -14.08
CA LEU A 333 -1.43 2.71 -13.63
C LEU A 333 -1.47 1.47 -14.53
N SER A 334 -0.33 1.06 -15.07
CA SER A 334 -0.23 -0.14 -15.89
C SER A 334 -0.62 -1.41 -15.14
N ASP A 335 -1.02 -2.43 -15.88
CA ASP A 335 -1.23 -3.78 -15.34
C ASP A 335 -2.28 -3.77 -14.20
N ASN A 336 -3.38 -3.06 -14.43
CA ASN A 336 -4.54 -3.03 -13.54
C ASN A 336 -5.79 -3.53 -14.28
N SER A 337 -6.95 -3.43 -13.63
CA SER A 337 -8.24 -3.79 -14.23
C SER A 337 -9.10 -2.58 -14.62
N ILE A 338 -8.48 -1.43 -14.90
CA ILE A 338 -9.18 -0.17 -15.18
C ILE A 338 -9.99 -0.28 -16.46
N SER A 339 -11.30 -0.03 -16.37
CA SER A 339 -12.23 -0.21 -17.49
C SER A 339 -12.58 1.09 -18.21
N TYR A 340 -12.36 2.25 -17.58
CA TYR A 340 -12.62 3.56 -18.16
C TYR A 340 -11.75 4.64 -17.51
N ILE A 341 -11.53 5.72 -18.25
CA ILE A 341 -10.82 6.90 -17.77
C ILE A 341 -11.85 7.85 -17.16
N ASP A 342 -11.85 7.99 -15.84
CA ASP A 342 -12.81 8.82 -15.12
C ASP A 342 -12.40 10.31 -15.08
N THR A 343 -13.25 11.16 -14.48
CA THR A 343 -13.04 12.60 -14.41
C THR A 343 -12.02 13.02 -13.36
N THR A 344 -11.54 12.11 -12.50
CA THR A 344 -10.63 12.44 -11.39
C THR A 344 -9.25 12.88 -11.85
N LEU A 345 -8.84 12.52 -13.07
CA LEU A 345 -7.63 13.03 -13.70
C LEU A 345 -7.59 14.56 -13.78
N LYS A 346 -8.73 15.26 -13.72
CA LYS A 346 -8.76 16.74 -13.63
C LYS A 346 -8.02 17.28 -12.39
N LEU A 347 -7.77 16.45 -11.38
CA LEU A 347 -6.95 16.78 -10.20
C LEU A 347 -5.45 16.81 -10.48
N THR A 348 -4.98 16.44 -11.68
CA THR A 348 -3.55 16.32 -12.03
C THR A 348 -3.13 17.32 -13.13
N PRO A 349 -3.21 18.64 -12.88
CA PRO A 349 -3.05 19.65 -13.93
C PRO A 349 -1.65 19.70 -14.56
N LYS A 350 -0.61 19.25 -13.84
CA LYS A 350 0.77 19.18 -14.32
C LYS A 350 1.15 17.82 -14.92
N LEU A 351 0.22 16.88 -15.07
CA LEU A 351 0.53 15.54 -15.55
C LEU A 351 1.09 15.58 -16.98
N GLN A 352 2.29 15.03 -17.17
CA GLN A 352 3.00 15.00 -18.45
C GLN A 352 3.04 13.61 -19.07
N HIS A 353 3.08 12.57 -18.23
CA HIS A 353 3.18 11.17 -18.61
C HIS A 353 2.05 10.39 -17.91
N LEU A 354 1.21 9.73 -18.72
CA LEU A 354 0.15 8.85 -18.25
C LEU A 354 0.34 7.47 -18.89
N ASP A 355 0.61 6.47 -18.07
CA ASP A 355 0.69 5.08 -18.51
C ASP A 355 -0.53 4.30 -18.00
N LEU A 356 -1.28 3.73 -18.94
CA LEU A 356 -2.47 2.94 -18.71
C LEU A 356 -2.38 1.62 -19.49
N ARG A 357 -1.18 1.14 -19.80
CA ARG A 357 -1.01 -0.12 -20.56
C ARG A 357 -1.63 -1.30 -19.81
N ASN A 358 -1.98 -2.36 -20.53
CA ASN A 358 -2.47 -3.63 -19.99
C ASN A 358 -3.65 -3.44 -19.01
N ASN A 359 -4.65 -2.69 -19.44
CA ASN A 359 -5.90 -2.45 -18.71
C ASN A 359 -7.11 -2.90 -19.56
N ASN A 360 -8.32 -2.59 -19.12
CA ASN A 360 -9.58 -2.96 -19.78
C ASN A 360 -10.29 -1.79 -20.46
N ILE A 361 -9.57 -0.71 -20.80
CA ILE A 361 -10.16 0.55 -21.28
C ILE A 361 -10.74 0.37 -22.68
N LYS A 362 -12.00 0.82 -22.87
CA LYS A 362 -12.75 0.70 -24.13
C LYS A 362 -12.88 1.99 -24.93
N SER A 363 -12.70 3.15 -24.27
CA SER A 363 -12.86 4.48 -24.87
C SER A 363 -11.90 5.48 -24.25
N ILE A 364 -11.44 6.45 -25.05
CA ILE A 364 -10.57 7.54 -24.60
C ILE A 364 -11.43 8.75 -24.22
N GLU A 365 -11.62 8.96 -22.92
CA GLU A 365 -12.49 10.01 -22.37
C GLU A 365 -11.79 10.80 -21.27
N ASN A 366 -12.34 11.97 -20.92
CA ASN A 366 -11.93 12.78 -19.77
C ASN A 366 -10.48 13.32 -19.74
N LEU A 367 -9.73 13.18 -20.84
CA LEU A 367 -8.36 13.70 -20.94
C LEU A 367 -8.28 15.19 -21.34
N GLN A 368 -9.39 15.84 -21.68
CA GLN A 368 -9.42 17.25 -22.12
C GLN A 368 -8.88 18.26 -21.09
N HIS A 369 -8.77 17.86 -19.82
CA HIS A 369 -8.28 18.70 -18.73
C HIS A 369 -6.76 18.60 -18.53
N LEU A 370 -6.09 17.65 -19.17
CA LEU A 370 -4.66 17.40 -19.02
C LEU A 370 -3.85 18.20 -20.02
N SER A 371 -3.79 19.52 -19.83
CA SER A 371 -3.11 20.44 -20.75
C SER A 371 -1.60 20.22 -20.85
N SER A 372 -0.98 19.62 -19.83
CA SER A 372 0.46 19.32 -19.80
C SER A 372 0.80 17.94 -20.39
N LEU A 373 -0.20 17.12 -20.72
CA LEU A 373 0.01 15.73 -21.14
C LEU A 373 0.73 15.67 -22.48
N SER A 374 1.90 15.04 -22.48
CA SER A 374 2.78 14.91 -23.65
C SER A 374 3.01 13.45 -24.04
N HIS A 375 2.93 12.52 -23.10
CA HIS A 375 3.09 11.08 -23.32
C HIS A 375 1.88 10.33 -22.77
N LEU A 376 1.27 9.51 -23.63
CA LEU A 376 0.12 8.67 -23.27
C LEU A 376 0.35 7.25 -23.80
N ASP A 377 0.38 6.27 -22.90
CA ASP A 377 0.41 4.86 -23.24
C ASP A 377 -0.91 4.19 -22.88
N LEU A 378 -1.57 3.63 -23.90
CA LEU A 378 -2.83 2.89 -23.80
C LEU A 378 -2.68 1.50 -24.46
N SER A 379 -1.45 0.99 -24.56
CA SER A 379 -1.19 -0.30 -25.19
C SER A 379 -1.83 -1.46 -24.43
N GLY A 380 -2.21 -2.54 -25.10
CA GLY A 380 -2.79 -3.72 -24.41
C GLY A 380 -4.15 -3.45 -23.75
N ASN A 381 -4.97 -2.57 -24.34
CA ASN A 381 -6.33 -2.25 -23.89
C ASN A 381 -7.39 -2.85 -24.84
N LYS A 382 -8.65 -2.44 -24.67
CA LYS A 382 -9.81 -2.92 -25.44
C LYS A 382 -10.39 -1.83 -26.34
N LEU A 383 -9.56 -0.92 -26.84
CA LEU A 383 -9.98 0.17 -27.73
C LEU A 383 -10.32 -0.39 -29.12
N ALA A 384 -11.58 -0.35 -29.51
CA ALA A 384 -12.03 -0.78 -30.85
C ALA A 384 -12.33 0.40 -31.78
N ALA A 385 -12.91 1.46 -31.22
CA ALA A 385 -13.21 2.71 -31.92
C ALA A 385 -12.58 3.88 -31.15
N LEU A 386 -12.08 4.86 -31.89
CA LEU A 386 -11.54 6.09 -31.32
C LEU A 386 -12.62 7.18 -31.40
N PRO A 387 -12.95 7.87 -30.29
CA PRO A 387 -13.84 9.02 -30.33
C PRO A 387 -13.16 10.20 -31.04
N PRO A 388 -13.85 11.32 -31.30
CA PRO A 388 -13.18 12.56 -31.68
C PRO A 388 -12.12 12.94 -30.64
N LEU A 389 -10.84 12.90 -31.04
CA LEU A 389 -9.70 13.15 -30.16
C LEU A 389 -9.27 14.62 -30.12
N ARG A 390 -9.74 15.43 -31.09
CA ARG A 390 -9.52 16.87 -31.11
C ARG A 390 -10.07 17.51 -29.83
N GLY A 391 -9.22 18.26 -29.12
CA GLY A 391 -9.57 18.88 -27.84
C GLY A 391 -9.43 17.96 -26.62
N ARG A 392 -9.17 16.65 -26.80
CA ARG A 392 -8.83 15.72 -25.72
C ARG A 392 -7.33 15.50 -25.58
N LEU A 393 -6.64 15.32 -26.72
CA LEU A 393 -5.21 14.98 -26.78
C LEU A 393 -4.36 16.07 -27.46
N GLY A 394 -4.76 17.35 -27.34
CA GLY A 394 -4.20 18.45 -28.15
C GLY A 394 -2.69 18.65 -28.05
N ASN A 395 -2.10 18.32 -26.91
CA ASN A 395 -0.67 18.51 -26.62
C ASN A 395 0.15 17.21 -26.58
N VAL A 396 -0.50 16.06 -26.81
CA VAL A 396 0.18 14.76 -26.80
C VAL A 396 1.16 14.68 -27.97
N ARG A 397 2.41 14.33 -27.65
CA ARG A 397 3.53 14.16 -28.59
C ARG A 397 3.82 12.69 -28.86
N VAL A 398 3.69 11.85 -27.83
CA VAL A 398 3.90 10.40 -27.94
C VAL A 398 2.62 9.69 -27.53
N LEU A 399 2.07 8.90 -28.45
CA LEU A 399 0.86 8.12 -28.24
C LEU A 399 1.11 6.65 -28.59
N CYS A 400 0.99 5.77 -27.60
CA CYS A 400 1.07 4.33 -27.79
C CYS A 400 -0.32 3.71 -27.69
N LEU A 401 -0.75 3.06 -28.76
CA LEU A 401 -2.05 2.38 -28.89
C LEU A 401 -1.87 0.93 -29.34
N ALA A 402 -0.68 0.35 -29.13
CA ALA A 402 -0.36 -1.00 -29.59
C ALA A 402 -1.27 -2.04 -28.91
N ALA A 403 -1.44 -3.21 -29.53
CA ALA A 403 -2.21 -4.33 -28.96
C ALA A 403 -3.62 -3.91 -28.51
N ASN A 404 -4.37 -3.27 -29.40
CA ASN A 404 -5.77 -2.90 -29.20
C ASN A 404 -6.63 -3.50 -30.35
N GLY A 405 -7.92 -3.18 -30.40
CA GLY A 405 -8.85 -3.59 -31.45
C GLY A 405 -9.14 -2.51 -32.49
N ILE A 406 -8.28 -1.49 -32.64
CA ILE A 406 -8.60 -0.30 -33.44
C ILE A 406 -8.69 -0.67 -34.91
N CYS A 407 -9.83 -0.36 -35.53
CA CYS A 407 -10.01 -0.57 -36.96
C CYS A 407 -9.73 0.69 -37.79
N SER A 408 -9.96 1.91 -37.26
CA SER A 408 -9.86 3.17 -38.00
C SER A 408 -8.98 4.21 -37.31
N VAL A 409 -8.14 4.89 -38.09
CA VAL A 409 -7.20 5.94 -37.64
C VAL A 409 -7.68 7.36 -37.93
N THR A 410 -8.85 7.53 -38.55
CA THR A 410 -9.40 8.86 -38.92
C THR A 410 -9.37 9.88 -37.77
N PRO A 411 -9.73 9.53 -36.51
CA PRO A 411 -9.71 10.47 -35.40
C PRO A 411 -8.31 10.98 -35.00
N LEU A 412 -7.24 10.28 -35.40
CA LEU A 412 -5.85 10.63 -35.09
C LEU A 412 -5.31 11.75 -36.00
N VAL A 413 -5.92 11.97 -37.17
CA VAL A 413 -5.47 12.96 -38.17
C VAL A 413 -5.49 14.41 -37.62
N CYS A 414 -6.29 14.67 -36.59
CA CYS A 414 -6.39 15.99 -35.95
C CYS A 414 -5.34 16.24 -34.84
N LEU A 415 -4.42 15.32 -34.59
CA LEU A 415 -3.40 15.42 -33.54
C LEU A 415 -2.10 16.05 -34.09
N TYR A 416 -2.11 17.36 -34.31
CA TYR A 416 -1.01 18.08 -34.96
C TYR A 416 0.30 18.13 -34.15
N SER A 417 0.23 17.89 -32.84
CA SER A 417 1.40 17.90 -31.94
C SER A 417 2.13 16.56 -31.89
N LEU A 418 1.59 15.52 -32.55
CA LEU A 418 2.09 14.15 -32.44
C LEU A 418 3.40 13.97 -33.21
N VAL A 419 4.39 13.43 -32.52
CA VAL A 419 5.75 13.15 -33.02
C VAL A 419 5.99 11.64 -33.14
N SER A 420 5.40 10.85 -32.25
CA SER A 420 5.50 9.38 -32.25
C SER A 420 4.14 8.74 -32.05
N LEU A 421 3.85 7.75 -32.90
CA LEU A 421 2.61 6.97 -32.86
C LEU A 421 2.94 5.49 -33.04
N ASN A 422 2.51 4.67 -32.08
CA ASN A 422 2.58 3.22 -32.16
C ASN A 422 1.17 2.63 -32.28
N LEU A 423 0.92 1.94 -33.38
CA LEU A 423 -0.35 1.25 -33.69
C LEU A 423 -0.17 -0.25 -33.93
N ALA A 424 0.97 -0.82 -33.54
CA ALA A 424 1.26 -2.23 -33.73
C ALA A 424 0.16 -3.14 -33.16
N SER A 425 -0.09 -4.29 -33.80
CA SER A 425 -1.07 -5.28 -33.31
C SER A 425 -2.48 -4.71 -33.09
N ASN A 426 -2.99 -3.96 -34.07
CA ASN A 426 -4.39 -3.51 -34.15
C ASN A 426 -5.12 -4.17 -35.33
N ALA A 427 -6.44 -4.01 -35.41
CA ALA A 427 -7.30 -4.56 -36.45
C ALA A 427 -7.44 -3.62 -37.68
N LEU A 428 -6.34 -2.97 -38.09
CA LEU A 428 -6.34 -2.03 -39.21
C LEU A 428 -6.48 -2.78 -40.54
N ASN A 429 -7.40 -2.34 -41.40
CA ASN A 429 -7.55 -2.86 -42.76
C ASN A 429 -7.10 -1.82 -43.81
N GLU A 430 -6.95 -2.23 -45.06
CA GLU A 430 -6.51 -1.37 -46.18
C GLU A 430 -7.36 -0.10 -46.32
N SER A 431 -8.69 -0.21 -46.17
CA SER A 431 -9.63 0.92 -46.23
C SER A 431 -9.35 1.97 -45.16
N CYS A 432 -8.84 1.56 -44.00
CA CYS A 432 -8.52 2.43 -42.89
C CYS A 432 -7.15 3.10 -43.01
N ILE A 433 -6.24 2.54 -43.82
CA ILE A 433 -4.89 3.09 -44.06
C ILE A 433 -4.90 4.19 -45.16
N TYR A 434 -5.96 4.29 -45.98
CA TYR A 434 -6.08 5.30 -47.07
C TYR A 434 -6.10 6.78 -46.63
N THR A 435 -5.91 7.07 -45.35
CA THR A 435 -5.60 8.42 -44.91
C THR A 435 -4.16 8.78 -45.31
N ARG A 436 -3.95 9.21 -46.57
CA ARG A 436 -2.81 10.04 -47.03
C ARG A 436 -2.57 11.30 -46.16
N SER A 437 -3.37 11.51 -45.13
CA SER A 437 -3.32 12.60 -44.17
C SER A 437 -2.41 12.32 -42.96
N ILE A 438 -2.16 11.06 -42.56
CA ILE A 438 -1.27 10.78 -41.42
C ILE A 438 0.20 10.96 -41.82
N GLU A 439 0.57 10.59 -43.05
CA GLU A 439 1.90 10.87 -43.62
C GLU A 439 2.20 12.37 -43.74
N LYS A 440 1.18 13.24 -43.71
CA LYS A 440 1.34 14.70 -43.74
C LYS A 440 1.62 15.31 -42.36
N VAL A 441 1.53 14.53 -41.28
CA VAL A 441 1.98 14.97 -39.95
C VAL A 441 3.51 14.99 -39.99
N LYS A 442 4.07 16.17 -40.27
CA LYS A 442 5.52 16.35 -40.43
C LYS A 442 6.27 15.85 -39.20
N GLY A 443 7.21 14.93 -39.39
CA GLY A 443 8.08 14.41 -38.32
C GLY A 443 7.52 13.22 -37.55
N LEU A 444 6.36 12.68 -37.95
CA LEU A 444 5.77 11.51 -37.32
C LEU A 444 6.62 10.26 -37.59
N SER A 445 7.25 9.73 -36.54
CA SER A 445 7.86 8.40 -36.57
C SER A 445 6.75 7.37 -36.38
N LEU A 446 6.28 6.76 -37.47
CA LEU A 446 5.31 5.66 -37.43
C LEU A 446 6.05 4.35 -37.11
N LEU A 447 5.87 3.85 -35.90
CA LEU A 447 6.33 2.51 -35.54
C LEU A 447 5.20 1.53 -35.89
N CYS A 448 5.36 0.81 -37.00
CA CYS A 448 4.56 -0.35 -37.39
C CYS A 448 3.07 -0.10 -37.68
N VAL A 449 2.78 0.38 -38.89
CA VAL A 449 1.57 -0.09 -39.61
C VAL A 449 2.02 -1.33 -40.39
N PRO A 450 1.34 -2.49 -40.30
CA PRO A 450 1.53 -3.52 -41.30
C PRO A 450 1.04 -2.91 -42.63
N LEU A 451 1.97 -2.40 -43.44
CA LEU A 451 1.67 -2.15 -44.84
C LEU A 451 1.34 -3.54 -45.42
N PRO A 452 0.12 -3.76 -45.95
CA PRO A 452 -0.08 -4.94 -46.78
C PRO A 452 0.96 -4.86 -47.88
N GLN A 453 1.69 -5.96 -48.09
CA GLN A 453 2.61 -6.08 -49.20
C GLN A 453 1.80 -5.85 -50.48
N LEU A 454 1.95 -4.65 -51.06
CA LEU A 454 1.41 -4.34 -52.39
C LEU A 454 2.17 -5.24 -53.38
N GLN A 455 1.53 -6.32 -53.82
CA GLN A 455 1.88 -7.03 -55.06
C GLN A 455 1.28 -6.29 -56.26
#